data_AF-D1A566-F1
#
_entry.id   AF-D1A566-F1
#
_cell.length_a   1.000
_cell.length_b   1.000
_cell.length_c   1.000
_cell.angle_alpha   90.00
_cell.angle_beta   90.00
_cell.angle_gamma   90.00
#
_symmetry.space_group_name_H-M   'P 1'
#
loop_
_entity.id
_entity.type
_entity.pdbx_description
1 polymer ?
#
loop_
_entity_poly.entity_id
_entity_poly.type
_entity_poly.pdbx_seq_one_letter_code
_entity_poly.pdbx_strand_id
1 'polypeptide(L)'
;MVRLLGVLGLEAAEFERLAAEVRGAYAESAAPRVDAGVSFRQGTAVERALSASLVRSFESVAVPYLLRTAGYDRAAGMVVLGEGGVDRAAVLGDQGRHFTFVICEGVLRTWPGSGACMPEQLAHLVEVAGRANVRLGVVPAGTVVGSERCGVPLHGFTIYDDSAVTVETFTRELTLTAEADVRAYVEVFEGFARSAVFGDEAVALVERAARDLGKILGSIH
;
A
#
# COMPACT_ATOMS: atom_id res chain seq x y z
N MET A 1 15.98 29.68 -14.30
CA MET A 1 17.24 29.00 -14.68
C MET A 1 18.42 29.98 -14.81
N VAL A 2 18.25 31.15 -15.46
CA VAL A 2 19.31 32.19 -15.59
C VAL A 2 19.83 32.76 -14.25
N ARG A 3 19.03 32.73 -13.18
CA ARG A 3 19.44 33.22 -11.84
C ARG A 3 20.47 32.37 -11.11
N LEU A 4 20.67 31.09 -11.48
CA LEU A 4 21.67 30.23 -10.84
C LEU A 4 23.07 30.36 -11.49
N LEU A 5 23.12 30.71 -12.78
CA LEU A 5 24.37 30.87 -13.54
C LEU A 5 25.22 32.03 -13.02
N GLY A 6 24.58 33.12 -12.59
CA GLY A 6 25.28 34.28 -12.03
C GLY A 6 25.93 34.05 -10.66
N VAL A 7 25.45 33.08 -9.87
CA VAL A 7 25.97 32.80 -8.51
C VAL A 7 27.25 31.96 -8.56
N LEU A 8 27.42 31.15 -9.59
CA LEU A 8 28.57 30.26 -9.75
C LEU A 8 29.66 30.81 -10.69
N GLY A 9 29.43 31.97 -11.32
CA GLY A 9 30.38 32.58 -12.24
C GLY A 9 30.65 31.78 -13.51
N LEU A 10 29.77 30.82 -13.85
CA LEU A 10 29.95 29.93 -14.99
C LEU A 10 29.28 30.49 -16.24
N GLU A 11 30.00 30.51 -17.35
CA GLU A 11 29.40 30.82 -18.64
C GLU A 11 28.42 29.72 -19.07
N ALA A 12 27.38 30.09 -19.82
CA ALA A 12 26.30 29.18 -20.19
C ALA A 12 26.80 27.91 -20.91
N ALA A 13 27.84 28.03 -21.74
CA ALA A 13 28.46 26.90 -22.44
C ALA A 13 29.21 25.95 -21.50
N GLU A 14 29.78 26.47 -20.41
CA GLU A 14 30.49 25.67 -19.42
C GLU A 14 29.52 24.93 -18.50
N PHE A 15 28.40 25.56 -18.15
CA PHE A 15 27.30 24.90 -17.44
C PHE A 15 26.68 23.78 -18.28
N GLU A 16 26.40 24.01 -19.57
CA GLU A 16 25.89 22.99 -20.49
C GLU A 16 26.84 21.79 -20.59
N ARG A 17 28.15 22.06 -20.68
CA ARG A 17 29.20 21.03 -20.68
C ARG A 17 29.19 20.22 -19.38
N LEU A 18 29.19 20.88 -18.23
CA LEU A 18 29.20 20.24 -16.92
C LEU A 18 27.89 19.47 -16.67
N ALA A 19 26.75 20.01 -17.08
CA ALA A 19 25.46 19.32 -16.99
C ALA A 19 25.39 18.10 -17.91
N ALA A 20 25.99 18.17 -19.11
CA ALA A 20 26.12 17.03 -20.01
C ALA A 20 27.07 15.97 -19.44
N GLU A 21 28.16 16.37 -18.81
CA GLU A 21 29.13 15.48 -18.17
C GLU A 21 28.53 14.79 -16.93
N VAL A 22 27.77 15.52 -16.10
CA VAL A 22 27.00 14.94 -14.99
C VAL A 22 25.95 13.97 -15.52
N ARG A 23 25.17 14.33 -16.56
CA ARG A 23 24.19 13.42 -17.17
C ARG A 23 24.86 12.18 -17.77
N GLY A 24 26.02 12.33 -18.41
CA GLY A 24 26.83 11.24 -18.94
C GLY A 24 27.35 10.32 -17.82
N ALA A 25 27.87 10.89 -16.74
CA ALA A 25 28.32 10.15 -15.57
C ALA A 25 27.18 9.37 -14.90
N TYR A 26 25.97 9.94 -14.79
CA TYR A 26 24.77 9.23 -14.30
C TYR A 26 24.30 8.13 -15.25
N ALA A 27 24.50 8.30 -16.57
CA ALA A 27 24.16 7.29 -17.57
C ALA A 27 25.20 6.15 -17.63
N GLU A 28 26.46 6.42 -17.31
CA GLU A 28 27.57 5.46 -17.28
C GLU A 28 27.76 4.78 -15.91
N SER A 29 27.29 5.40 -14.82
CA SER A 29 27.30 4.80 -13.49
C SER A 29 26.25 3.70 -13.37
N ALA A 30 26.68 2.47 -13.70
CA ALA A 30 26.16 1.14 -13.34
C ALA A 30 24.64 0.93 -13.31
N ALA A 31 24.18 -0.17 -13.93
CA ALA A 31 22.83 -0.72 -13.71
C ALA A 31 22.46 -0.60 -12.22
N PRO A 32 21.22 -0.18 -11.88
CA PRO A 32 20.86 0.20 -10.53
C PRO A 32 21.39 -0.84 -9.56
N ARG A 33 22.29 -0.43 -8.66
CA ARG A 33 22.76 -1.28 -7.57
C ARG A 33 21.57 -1.45 -6.65
N VAL A 34 20.82 -2.49 -6.93
CA VAL A 34 19.78 -2.97 -6.04
C VAL A 34 20.53 -3.60 -4.87
N ASP A 35 20.53 -2.95 -3.71
CA ASP A 35 21.16 -3.50 -2.50
C ASP A 35 20.68 -4.95 -2.30
N ALA A 36 21.54 -5.81 -1.75
CA ALA A 36 21.19 -7.20 -1.53
C ALA A 36 19.90 -7.30 -0.70
N GLY A 37 18.84 -7.85 -1.30
CA GLY A 37 17.52 -7.95 -0.67
C GLY A 37 16.50 -6.92 -1.14
N VAL A 38 16.86 -6.01 -2.05
CA VAL A 38 15.91 -5.18 -2.78
C VAL A 38 15.58 -5.86 -4.12
N SER A 39 14.33 -5.77 -4.58
CA SER A 39 13.92 -6.24 -5.91
C SER A 39 12.80 -5.38 -6.45
N PHE A 40 12.80 -5.16 -7.77
CA PHE A 40 11.76 -4.42 -8.49
C PHE A 40 10.95 -5.33 -9.43
N ARG A 41 10.92 -6.64 -9.14
CA ARG A 41 10.18 -7.63 -9.92
C ARG A 41 8.67 -7.50 -9.64
N GLN A 42 7.86 -7.58 -10.69
CA GLN A 42 6.40 -7.63 -10.55
C GLN A 42 5.94 -9.02 -10.10
N GLY A 43 4.80 -9.10 -9.40
CA GLY A 43 4.15 -10.36 -9.00
C GLY A 43 4.75 -11.07 -7.77
N THR A 44 5.75 -10.48 -7.10
CA THR A 44 6.32 -11.03 -5.87
C THR A 44 5.34 -11.01 -4.70
N ALA A 45 4.49 -10.00 -4.58
CA ALA A 45 3.48 -9.89 -3.51
C ALA A 45 2.52 -11.08 -3.52
N VAL A 46 2.13 -11.54 -4.71
CA VAL A 46 1.27 -12.71 -4.90
C VAL A 46 1.98 -13.98 -4.43
N GLU A 47 3.20 -14.24 -4.91
CA GLU A 47 3.98 -15.43 -4.54
C GLU A 47 4.23 -15.47 -3.02
N ARG A 48 4.54 -14.33 -2.42
CA ARG A 48 4.78 -14.20 -0.99
C ARG A 48 3.50 -14.39 -0.18
N ALA A 49 2.37 -13.82 -0.61
CA ALA A 49 1.08 -14.05 0.03
C ALA A 49 0.70 -15.54 0.04
N LEU A 50 1.00 -16.25 -1.05
CA LEU A 50 0.75 -17.68 -1.18
C LEU A 50 1.72 -18.58 -0.39
N SER A 51 2.84 -18.06 0.09
CA SER A 51 3.83 -18.84 0.86
C SER A 51 3.87 -18.49 2.35
N ALA A 52 3.35 -17.34 2.75
CA ALA A 52 3.40 -16.86 4.13
C ALA A 52 2.30 -17.43 5.02
N SER A 53 2.63 -17.73 6.28
CA SER A 53 1.67 -18.13 7.31
C SER A 53 1.09 -16.93 8.06
N LEU A 54 1.81 -15.81 8.08
CA LEU A 54 1.37 -14.54 8.65
C LEU A 54 1.49 -13.43 7.59
N VAL A 55 0.41 -12.71 7.36
CA VAL A 55 0.39 -11.55 6.46
C VAL A 55 -0.11 -10.33 7.21
N ARG A 56 0.69 -9.26 7.21
CA ARG A 56 0.35 -7.99 7.85
C ARG A 56 0.39 -6.89 6.81
N SER A 57 -0.72 -6.19 6.58
CA SER A 57 -0.80 -5.16 5.55
C SER A 57 -1.33 -3.86 6.14
N PHE A 58 -0.63 -2.77 5.84
CA PHE A 58 -1.06 -1.42 6.16
C PHE A 58 -1.38 -0.67 4.87
N GLU A 59 -2.53 0.00 4.80
CA GLU A 59 -2.91 0.84 3.65
C GLU A 59 -3.46 2.20 4.09
N SER A 60 -2.92 3.27 3.51
CA SER A 60 -3.36 4.64 3.80
C SER A 60 -4.39 5.20 2.83
N VAL A 61 -4.49 4.65 1.61
CA VAL A 61 -5.27 5.23 0.50
C VAL A 61 -6.13 4.26 -0.28
N ALA A 62 -5.75 2.98 -0.40
CA ALA A 62 -6.49 1.99 -1.18
C ALA A 62 -6.85 0.78 -0.32
N VAL A 63 -7.88 0.03 -0.73
CA VAL A 63 -8.20 -1.25 -0.07
C VAL A 63 -7.03 -2.23 -0.25
N PRO A 64 -6.60 -2.97 0.78
CA PRO A 64 -5.54 -3.97 0.67
C PRO A 64 -5.84 -4.98 -0.44
N TYR A 65 -4.83 -5.38 -1.21
CA TYR A 65 -5.00 -6.24 -2.39
C TYR A 65 -5.86 -7.49 -2.12
N LEU A 66 -5.57 -8.23 -1.03
CA LEU A 66 -6.29 -9.45 -0.68
C LEU A 66 -7.77 -9.22 -0.33
N LEU A 67 -8.14 -7.98 0.02
CA LEU A 67 -9.50 -7.60 0.39
C LEU A 67 -10.28 -6.97 -0.78
N ARG A 68 -9.69 -6.82 -1.97
CA ARG A 68 -10.37 -6.20 -3.12
C ARG A 68 -11.34 -7.15 -3.78
N THR A 69 -12.57 -6.69 -4.00
CA THR A 69 -13.53 -7.37 -4.86
C THR A 69 -13.16 -7.19 -6.33
N ALA A 70 -13.69 -8.07 -7.19
CA ALA A 70 -13.50 -7.94 -8.62
C ALA A 70 -14.09 -6.62 -9.17
N GLY A 71 -15.15 -6.11 -8.56
CA GLY A 71 -15.73 -4.81 -8.89
C GLY A 71 -14.78 -3.65 -8.58
N TYR A 72 -14.13 -3.68 -7.42
CA TYR A 72 -13.15 -2.67 -7.03
C TYR A 72 -11.94 -2.66 -7.98
N ASP A 73 -11.36 -3.83 -8.27
CA ASP A 73 -10.21 -3.94 -9.18
C ASP A 73 -10.52 -3.37 -10.57
N ARG A 74 -11.67 -3.73 -11.15
CA ARG A 74 -12.10 -3.21 -12.46
C ARG A 74 -12.25 -1.69 -12.44
N ALA A 75 -12.86 -1.14 -11.39
CA ALA A 75 -13.08 0.29 -11.29
C ALA A 75 -11.78 1.07 -11.05
N ALA A 76 -10.83 0.50 -10.31
CA ALA A 76 -9.57 1.15 -9.98
C ALA A 76 -8.65 1.28 -11.20
N GLY A 77 -8.86 0.47 -12.25
CA GLY A 77 -7.98 0.45 -13.42
C GLY A 77 -6.54 0.07 -13.06
N MET A 78 -6.34 -0.43 -11.82
CA MET A 78 -5.06 -0.90 -11.34
C MET A 78 -4.83 -2.23 -12.03
N VAL A 79 -3.83 -2.26 -12.92
CA VAL A 79 -3.31 -3.53 -13.43
C VAL A 79 -2.98 -4.34 -12.19
N VAL A 80 -3.61 -5.50 -12.01
CA VAL A 80 -3.17 -6.48 -11.01
C VAL A 80 -1.74 -6.84 -11.43
N LEU A 81 -0.75 -6.22 -10.77
CA LEU A 81 0.66 -6.32 -11.15
C LEU A 81 1.18 -7.70 -10.74
N GLY A 82 0.88 -8.69 -11.58
CA GLY A 82 1.20 -10.09 -11.40
C GLY A 82 0.32 -10.90 -12.33
N GLU A 83 0.91 -11.55 -13.32
CA GLU A 83 0.19 -12.47 -14.20
C GLU A 83 -0.45 -13.58 -13.34
N GLY A 84 -1.79 -13.66 -13.35
CA GLY A 84 -2.54 -14.82 -12.87
C GLY A 84 -3.34 -14.60 -11.59
N GLY A 85 -4.65 -14.38 -11.77
CA GLY A 85 -5.72 -15.19 -11.16
C GLY A 85 -5.54 -15.77 -9.76
N VAL A 86 -4.95 -15.04 -8.79
CA VAL A 86 -4.95 -15.47 -7.40
C VAL A 86 -6.39 -15.51 -6.92
N ASP A 87 -6.85 -16.69 -6.53
CA ASP A 87 -8.10 -16.83 -5.83
C ASP A 87 -7.93 -16.30 -4.40
N ARG A 88 -8.16 -14.99 -4.25
CA ARG A 88 -8.04 -14.28 -2.96
C ARG A 88 -8.99 -14.87 -1.92
N ALA A 89 -10.16 -15.36 -2.35
CA ALA A 89 -11.10 -15.99 -1.46
C ALA A 89 -10.55 -17.31 -0.91
N ALA A 90 -9.88 -18.11 -1.74
CA ALA A 90 -9.17 -19.31 -1.32
C ALA A 90 -8.00 -18.98 -0.37
N VAL A 91 -7.20 -17.95 -0.67
CA VAL A 91 -6.08 -17.52 0.21
C VAL A 91 -6.59 -17.09 1.58
N LEU A 92 -7.62 -16.24 1.64
CA LEU A 92 -8.24 -15.82 2.90
C LEU A 92 -9.01 -16.96 3.60
N GLY A 93 -9.38 -18.02 2.87
CA GLY A 93 -10.08 -19.18 3.39
C GLY A 93 -9.15 -20.19 4.09
N ASP A 94 -7.85 -20.16 3.79
CA ASP A 94 -6.84 -21.02 4.39
C ASP A 94 -6.67 -20.72 5.88
N GLN A 95 -7.18 -21.63 6.73
CA GLN A 95 -7.12 -21.50 8.19
C GLN A 95 -5.71 -21.71 8.76
N GLY A 96 -4.75 -22.17 7.96
CA GLY A 96 -3.34 -22.23 8.33
C GLY A 96 -2.64 -20.88 8.23
N ARG A 97 -3.34 -19.83 7.76
CA ARG A 97 -2.78 -18.49 7.56
C ARG A 97 -3.53 -17.46 8.36
N HIS A 98 -2.79 -16.53 8.94
CA HIS A 98 -3.32 -15.43 9.73
C HIS A 98 -3.06 -14.10 9.03
N PHE A 99 -4.09 -13.25 9.03
CA PHE A 99 -4.04 -11.96 8.36
C PHE A 99 -4.34 -10.84 9.36
N THR A 100 -3.54 -9.78 9.33
CA THR A 100 -3.88 -8.52 10.00
C THR A 100 -3.81 -7.38 8.99
N PHE A 101 -4.95 -6.77 8.73
CA PHE A 101 -5.07 -5.62 7.85
C PHE A 101 -5.31 -4.38 8.70
N VAL A 102 -4.55 -3.32 8.49
CA VAL A 102 -4.77 -2.02 9.12
C VAL A 102 -4.96 -1.00 8.01
N ILE A 103 -6.10 -0.31 8.00
CA ILE A 103 -6.39 0.71 6.98
C ILE A 103 -6.67 2.05 7.64
N CYS A 104 -6.29 3.16 7.00
CA CYS A 104 -6.80 4.46 7.39
C CYS A 104 -8.29 4.58 7.04
N GLU A 105 -9.10 5.25 7.87
CA GLU A 105 -10.53 5.47 7.56
C GLU A 105 -10.74 6.13 6.18
N GLY A 106 -9.78 6.95 5.73
CA GLY A 106 -9.77 7.55 4.39
C GLY A 106 -9.85 6.54 3.24
N VAL A 107 -9.38 5.30 3.43
CA VAL A 107 -9.52 4.19 2.46
C VAL A 107 -10.98 3.85 2.20
N LEU A 108 -11.83 3.94 3.22
CA LEU A 108 -13.27 3.65 3.10
C LEU A 108 -14.03 4.75 2.34
N ARG A 109 -13.41 5.93 2.19
CA ARG A 109 -14.01 7.16 1.66
C ARG A 109 -13.36 7.67 0.37
N THR A 110 -12.29 7.01 -0.09
CA THR A 110 -11.59 7.30 -1.33
C THR A 110 -11.90 6.18 -2.31
N TRP A 111 -12.63 6.48 -3.39
CA TRP A 111 -13.21 5.45 -4.24
C TRP A 111 -12.68 5.50 -5.66
N PRO A 112 -12.49 4.34 -6.31
CA PRO A 112 -12.19 4.32 -7.73
C PRO A 112 -13.43 4.63 -8.57
N GLY A 113 -13.24 5.37 -9.66
CA GLY A 113 -14.29 5.69 -10.62
C GLY A 113 -15.48 6.43 -10.00
N SER A 114 -16.70 5.97 -10.27
CA SER A 114 -17.93 6.57 -9.74
C SER A 114 -18.29 6.11 -8.31
N GLY A 115 -17.50 5.22 -7.70
CA GLY A 115 -17.84 4.61 -6.41
C GLY A 115 -18.94 3.54 -6.47
N ALA A 116 -19.48 3.22 -7.65
CA ALA A 116 -20.55 2.22 -7.80
C ALA A 116 -20.16 0.80 -7.33
N CYS A 117 -18.86 0.47 -7.30
CA CYS A 117 -18.36 -0.81 -6.77
C CYS A 117 -18.28 -0.87 -5.24
N MET A 118 -18.34 0.29 -4.56
CA MET A 118 -18.07 0.37 -3.13
C MET A 118 -19.12 -0.28 -2.22
N PRO A 119 -20.43 -0.36 -2.56
CA PRO A 119 -21.37 -1.09 -1.72
C PRO A 119 -20.99 -2.56 -1.55
N GLU A 120 -20.62 -3.24 -2.65
CA GLU A 120 -20.13 -4.62 -2.63
C GLU A 120 -18.80 -4.72 -1.87
N GLN A 121 -17.87 -3.78 -2.13
CA GLN A 121 -16.56 -3.77 -1.47
C GLN A 121 -16.66 -3.60 0.05
N LEU A 122 -17.51 -2.70 0.55
CA LEU A 122 -17.67 -2.45 1.98
C LEU A 122 -18.37 -3.63 2.67
N ALA A 123 -19.37 -4.23 2.02
CA ALA A 123 -20.01 -5.45 2.52
C ALA A 123 -18.99 -6.61 2.64
N HIS A 124 -18.12 -6.76 1.64
CA HIS A 124 -17.06 -7.76 1.66
C HIS A 124 -16.06 -7.54 2.82
N LEU A 125 -15.70 -6.29 3.15
CA LEU A 125 -14.85 -6.00 4.31
C LEU A 125 -15.48 -6.45 5.62
N VAL A 126 -16.80 -6.25 5.79
CA VAL A 126 -17.52 -6.72 6.99
C VAL A 126 -17.54 -8.24 7.06
N GLU A 127 -17.80 -8.92 5.95
CA GLU A 127 -17.77 -10.39 5.89
C GLU A 127 -16.39 -10.95 6.26
N VAL A 128 -15.32 -10.40 5.67
CA VAL A 128 -13.95 -10.87 5.91
C VAL A 128 -13.50 -10.56 7.34
N ALA A 129 -13.93 -9.45 7.93
CA ALA A 129 -13.65 -9.12 9.33
C ALA A 129 -14.25 -10.14 10.33
N GLY A 130 -15.27 -10.91 9.91
CA GLY A 130 -15.86 -11.98 10.72
C GLY A 130 -15.09 -13.32 10.71
N ARG A 131 -14.03 -13.44 9.90
CA ARG A 131 -13.25 -14.68 9.82
C ARG A 131 -12.28 -14.80 11.00
N ALA A 132 -12.20 -15.99 11.60
CA ALA A 132 -11.36 -16.25 12.79
C ALA A 132 -9.87 -16.01 12.54
N ASN A 133 -9.41 -16.15 11.29
CA ASN A 133 -8.02 -15.96 10.89
C ASN A 133 -7.71 -14.56 10.34
N VAL A 134 -8.68 -13.63 10.37
CA VAL A 134 -8.51 -12.27 9.86
C VAL A 134 -8.77 -11.24 10.96
N ARG A 135 -7.86 -10.27 11.10
CA ARG A 135 -8.03 -9.09 11.94
C ARG A 135 -8.07 -7.85 11.07
N LEU A 136 -9.20 -7.14 11.07
CA LEU A 136 -9.33 -5.85 10.40
C LEU A 136 -9.26 -4.73 11.43
N GLY A 137 -8.28 -3.84 11.26
CA GLY A 137 -8.10 -2.61 12.02
C GLY A 137 -8.38 -1.40 11.14
N VAL A 138 -9.04 -0.39 11.71
CA VAL A 138 -9.25 0.91 11.05
C VAL A 138 -8.65 2.00 11.92
N VAL A 139 -7.78 2.83 11.36
CA VAL A 139 -7.27 4.04 12.01
C VAL A 139 -8.29 5.16 11.81
N PRO A 140 -9.00 5.62 12.86
CA PRO A 140 -10.03 6.64 12.73
C PRO A 140 -9.46 7.97 12.23
N ALA A 141 -10.24 8.73 11.48
CA ALA A 141 -9.85 10.06 11.04
C ALA A 141 -9.55 10.99 12.24
N GLY A 142 -8.50 11.81 12.13
CA GLY A 142 -8.08 12.73 13.20
C GLY A 142 -7.26 12.06 14.32
N THR A 143 -7.00 10.76 14.23
CA THR A 143 -6.07 10.07 15.15
C THR A 143 -4.63 10.50 14.85
N VAL A 144 -3.84 10.74 15.91
CA VAL A 144 -2.39 10.91 15.74
C VAL A 144 -1.80 9.54 15.39
N VAL A 145 -1.36 9.42 14.15
CA VAL A 145 -0.79 8.18 13.60
C VAL A 145 0.72 8.28 13.66
N GLY A 146 1.40 7.26 14.18
CA GLY A 146 2.85 7.23 14.13
C GLY A 146 3.49 6.11 14.92
N SER A 147 4.71 5.79 14.55
CA SER A 147 5.67 5.04 15.36
C SER A 147 6.86 5.95 15.70
N GLU A 148 7.74 5.50 16.60
CA GLU A 148 8.99 6.21 16.88
C GLU A 148 9.87 6.40 15.63
N ARG A 149 9.70 5.53 14.61
CA ARG A 149 10.43 5.61 13.34
C ARG A 149 9.74 6.46 12.27
N CYS A 150 8.43 6.63 12.35
CA CYS A 150 7.65 7.24 11.29
C CYS A 150 6.45 7.98 11.85
N GLY A 151 6.50 9.30 11.83
CA GLY A 151 5.46 10.16 12.39
C GLY A 151 4.22 10.35 11.50
N VAL A 152 4.22 9.81 10.26
CA VAL A 152 3.07 9.82 9.34
C VAL A 152 3.13 8.63 8.38
N PRO A 153 2.01 8.01 7.99
CA PRO A 153 2.01 7.00 6.94
C PRO A 153 2.41 7.58 5.57
N LEU A 154 3.46 7.03 4.95
CA LEU A 154 3.95 7.48 3.64
C LEU A 154 3.24 6.76 2.48
N HIS A 155 3.11 5.44 2.59
CA HIS A 155 2.57 4.55 1.57
C HIS A 155 2.04 3.26 2.22
N GLY A 156 1.28 2.48 1.44
CA GLY A 156 0.86 1.15 1.83
C GLY A 156 1.96 0.10 1.64
N PHE A 157 1.95 -0.95 2.46
CA PHE A 157 2.91 -2.03 2.40
C PHE A 157 2.34 -3.33 2.99
N THR A 158 2.93 -4.46 2.60
CA THR A 158 2.57 -5.78 3.15
C THR A 158 3.81 -6.52 3.62
N ILE A 159 3.77 -7.04 4.84
CA ILE A 159 4.79 -7.87 5.47
C ILE A 159 4.34 -9.32 5.40
N TYR A 160 5.26 -10.21 5.02
CA TYR A 160 5.08 -11.65 4.91
C TYR A 160 5.99 -12.34 5.92
N ASP A 161 5.36 -12.97 6.91
CA ASP A 161 6.00 -13.48 8.11
C ASP A 161 6.89 -12.39 8.72
N ASP A 162 8.17 -12.66 8.96
CA ASP A 162 9.21 -11.68 9.28
C ASP A 162 10.36 -11.77 8.26
N SER A 163 10.04 -12.12 7.01
CA SER A 163 11.03 -12.45 5.98
C SER A 163 11.04 -11.53 4.76
N ALA A 164 9.92 -10.88 4.46
CA ALA A 164 9.81 -10.01 3.30
C ALA A 164 8.76 -8.91 3.50
N VAL A 165 8.97 -7.79 2.82
CA VAL A 165 8.01 -6.69 2.69
C VAL A 165 7.82 -6.37 1.22
N THR A 166 6.60 -6.12 0.79
CA THR A 166 6.30 -5.53 -0.52
C THR A 166 5.66 -4.16 -0.39
N VAL A 167 6.00 -3.29 -1.33
CA VAL A 167 5.42 -1.96 -1.51
C VAL A 167 4.98 -1.85 -2.96
N GLU A 168 3.68 -1.68 -3.17
CA GLU A 168 3.13 -1.40 -4.50
C GLU A 168 3.39 0.07 -4.85
N THR A 169 3.91 0.32 -6.04
CA THR A 169 3.98 1.66 -6.64
C THR A 169 3.20 1.67 -7.95
N PHE A 170 2.97 2.86 -8.52
CA PHE A 170 2.23 2.98 -9.79
C PHE A 170 2.87 2.24 -10.97
N THR A 171 4.18 2.00 -10.95
CA THR A 171 4.90 1.42 -12.10
C THR A 171 5.52 0.06 -11.78
N ARG A 172 5.90 -0.18 -10.53
CA ARG A 172 6.67 -1.35 -10.09
C ARG A 172 6.27 -1.78 -8.68
N GLU A 173 6.59 -3.01 -8.35
CA GLU A 173 6.54 -3.50 -6.98
C GLU A 173 7.96 -3.51 -6.41
N LEU A 174 8.13 -2.97 -5.21
CA LEU A 174 9.37 -3.04 -4.45
C LEU A 174 9.27 -4.19 -3.46
N THR A 175 10.22 -5.12 -3.46
CA THR A 175 10.36 -6.15 -2.42
C THR A 175 11.62 -5.89 -1.60
N LEU A 176 11.50 -5.95 -0.28
CA LEU A 176 12.58 -5.85 0.69
C LEU A 176 12.68 -7.18 1.47
N THR A 177 13.86 -7.78 1.54
CA THR A 177 14.10 -9.02 2.30
C THR A 177 15.29 -8.92 3.26
N ALA A 178 15.96 -7.76 3.33
CA ALA A 178 16.99 -7.54 4.32
C ALA A 178 16.35 -7.50 5.73
N GLU A 179 16.90 -8.26 6.67
CA GLU A 179 16.34 -8.40 8.03
C GLU A 179 16.14 -7.05 8.73
N ALA A 180 17.06 -6.11 8.55
CA ALA A 180 16.97 -4.77 9.12
C ALA A 180 15.77 -3.98 8.54
N ASP A 181 15.53 -4.09 7.23
CA ASP A 181 14.40 -3.43 6.57
C ASP A 181 13.07 -4.04 7.04
N VAL A 182 12.98 -5.38 7.04
CA VAL A 182 11.77 -6.08 7.48
C VAL A 182 11.43 -5.70 8.92
N ARG A 183 12.42 -5.71 9.82
CA ARG A 183 12.24 -5.29 11.22
C ARG A 183 11.74 -3.85 11.33
N ALA A 184 12.30 -2.93 10.55
CA ALA A 184 11.86 -1.54 10.56
C ALA A 184 10.39 -1.40 10.14
N TYR A 185 9.95 -2.14 9.12
CA TYR A 185 8.55 -2.15 8.69
C TYR A 185 7.62 -2.80 9.70
N VAL A 186 8.06 -3.85 10.40
CA VAL A 186 7.30 -4.45 11.51
C VAL A 186 7.06 -3.42 12.61
N GLU A 187 8.08 -2.69 13.06
CA GLU A 187 7.94 -1.66 14.09
C GLU A 187 7.00 -0.52 13.65
N VAL A 188 7.07 -0.12 12.37
CA VAL A 188 6.15 0.87 11.79
C VAL A 188 4.71 0.35 11.79
N PHE A 189 4.50 -0.89 11.33
CA PHE A 189 3.19 -1.53 11.32
C PHE A 189 2.58 -1.61 12.71
N GLU A 190 3.35 -2.02 13.71
CA GLU A 190 2.87 -2.10 15.09
C GLU A 190 2.47 -0.73 15.65
N GLY A 191 3.19 0.33 15.27
CA GLY A 191 2.79 1.71 15.59
C GLY A 191 1.42 2.05 15.03
N PHE A 192 1.19 1.78 13.74
CA PHE A 192 -0.10 2.04 13.10
C PHE A 192 -1.22 1.15 13.65
N ALA A 193 -0.93 -0.12 13.93
CA ALA A 193 -1.88 -1.03 14.54
C ALA A 193 -2.30 -0.57 15.95
N ARG A 194 -1.40 0.01 16.75
CA ARG A 194 -1.75 0.60 18.05
C ARG A 194 -2.70 1.80 17.94
N SER A 195 -2.63 2.54 16.83
CA SER A 195 -3.54 3.65 16.53
C SER A 195 -4.88 3.21 15.92
N ALA A 196 -5.05 1.93 15.60
CA ALA A 196 -6.25 1.39 14.99
C ALA A 196 -7.24 0.85 16.02
N VAL A 197 -8.54 0.99 15.72
CA VAL A 197 -9.60 0.24 16.39
C VAL A 197 -9.83 -1.07 15.64
N PHE A 198 -10.24 -2.12 16.36
CA PHE A 198 -10.47 -3.47 15.81
C PHE A 198 -11.85 -4.00 16.22
N GLY A 199 -12.27 -5.12 15.61
CA GLY A 199 -13.52 -5.79 15.94
C GLY A 199 -14.74 -4.92 15.62
N ASP A 200 -15.72 -4.91 16.51
CA ASP A 200 -17.00 -4.22 16.29
C ASP A 200 -16.84 -2.72 16.02
N GLU A 201 -15.85 -2.06 16.62
CA GLU A 201 -15.57 -0.64 16.37
C GLU A 201 -15.08 -0.39 14.93
N ALA A 202 -14.22 -1.26 14.42
CA ALA A 202 -13.76 -1.22 13.04
C ALA A 202 -14.94 -1.49 12.07
N VAL A 203 -15.76 -2.51 12.36
CA VAL A 203 -16.95 -2.82 11.56
C VAL A 203 -17.92 -1.65 11.54
N ALA A 204 -18.16 -1.00 12.68
CA ALA A 204 -19.03 0.17 12.77
C ALA A 204 -18.52 1.36 11.92
N LEU A 205 -17.20 1.53 11.77
CA LEU A 205 -16.61 2.52 10.84
C LEU A 205 -16.88 2.15 9.38
N VAL A 206 -16.73 0.88 9.01
CA VAL A 206 -17.04 0.39 7.65
C VAL A 206 -18.53 0.59 7.32
N GLU A 207 -19.42 0.22 8.22
CA GLU A 207 -20.87 0.40 8.02
C GLU A 207 -21.27 1.87 7.96
N ARG A 208 -20.62 2.73 8.75
CA ARG A 208 -20.83 4.19 8.67
C ARG A 208 -20.42 4.71 7.30
N ALA A 209 -19.27 4.29 6.78
CA ALA A 209 -18.85 4.65 5.43
C ALA A 209 -19.87 4.17 4.37
N ALA A 210 -20.42 2.96 4.53
CA ALA A 210 -21.45 2.43 3.62
C ALA A 210 -22.75 3.26 3.65
N ARG A 211 -23.20 3.68 4.83
CA ARG A 211 -24.37 4.58 4.97
C ARG A 211 -24.13 5.95 4.35
N ASP A 212 -22.94 6.51 4.53
CA ASP A 212 -22.58 7.81 3.96
C ASP A 212 -22.50 7.74 2.42
N LEU A 213 -21.92 6.67 1.88
CA LEU A 213 -21.88 6.37 0.45
C LEU A 213 -23.28 6.33 -0.17
N GLY A 214 -24.23 5.67 0.48
CA GLY A 214 -25.62 5.60 -0.01
C GLY A 214 -26.27 6.97 -0.16
N LYS A 215 -25.99 7.90 0.75
CA LYS A 215 -26.47 9.30 0.66
C LYS A 215 -25.80 10.07 -0.47
N ILE A 216 -24.49 9.88 -0.66
CA ILE A 216 -23.71 10.56 -1.70
C ILE A 216 -24.17 10.12 -3.08
N LEU A 217 -24.27 8.81 -3.33
CA LEU A 217 -24.75 8.28 -4.61
C LEU A 217 -26.20 8.66 -4.89
N GLY A 218 -27.06 8.69 -3.86
CA GLY A 218 -28.44 9.15 -3.97
C GLY A 218 -28.60 10.66 -4.17
N SER A 219 -27.55 11.46 -4.00
CA SER A 219 -27.55 12.91 -4.27
C SER A 219 -27.02 13.27 -5.66
N ILE A 220 -26.39 12.32 -6.36
CA ILE A 220 -25.78 12.51 -7.69
C ILE A 220 -26.76 12.13 -8.81
N HIS A 221 -27.84 11.40 -8.49
CA HIS A 221 -28.93 11.02 -9.39
C HIS A 221 -30.23 11.71 -8.99
#